data_AF-A0A1H9QJY6-F1
#
_entry.id   AF-A0A1H9QJY6-F1
#
_cell.length_a   1.000
_cell.length_b   1.000
_cell.length_c   1.000
_cell.angle_alpha   90.00
_cell.angle_beta   90.00
_cell.angle_gamma   90.00
#
_symmetry.space_group_name_H-M   'P 1'
#
loop_
_entity.id
_entity.type
_entity.pdbx_description
1 polymer ?
#
loop_
_entity_poly.entity_id
_entity_poly.type
_entity_poly.pdbx_seq_one_letter_code
_entity_poly.pdbx_strand_id
1 'polypeptide(L)'
;MVDIKDANRIERARLYDTIRGLSVISMVLFHFCYDLKYIMGIDLPFFRPPTQDVWRCTISWTFILLAGMMCNYSRNNLKRSAKYLAVALLIFVVTSVAAVDTPISFGIIYCMGACTLTTAVLERTGVRPPGWMGVVLLAAAFIVCLNLQEGIIGLGANALRLPRAPYEAGWLSWLGFPGPRFASGDYYPLLPYLFLYLSGWGAGAKVKESKTTSAVLSCGIGPLEVVGRRPLPIYVAHQPILLILADAIARFA
;
A
#
# COMPACT_ATOMS: atom_id res chain seq x y z
N MET A 1 27.85 -25.28 -20.87
CA MET A 1 26.52 -25.76 -21.27
C MET A 1 25.54 -25.27 -20.21
N VAL A 2 24.97 -24.08 -20.41
CA VAL A 2 24.04 -23.46 -19.45
C VAL A 2 22.79 -24.33 -19.42
N ASP A 3 22.45 -24.85 -18.25
CA ASP A 3 21.35 -25.79 -18.04
C ASP A 3 20.03 -25.14 -18.50
N ILE A 4 19.44 -25.72 -19.55
CA ILE A 4 18.23 -25.24 -20.23
C ILE A 4 17.02 -25.27 -19.30
N LYS A 5 17.12 -25.87 -18.10
CA LYS A 5 16.07 -25.84 -17.08
C LYS A 5 15.90 -24.48 -16.39
N ASP A 6 16.90 -23.60 -16.38
CA ASP A 6 16.76 -22.25 -15.81
C ASP A 6 16.08 -21.26 -16.76
N ALA A 7 16.05 -21.56 -18.06
CA ALA A 7 15.44 -20.70 -19.08
C ALA A 7 13.91 -20.60 -18.99
N ASN A 8 13.26 -21.47 -18.21
CA ASN A 8 11.80 -21.56 -18.13
C ASN A 8 11.20 -21.03 -16.82
N ARG A 9 12.03 -20.49 -15.92
CA ARG A 9 11.59 -19.92 -14.66
C ARG A 9 11.25 -18.44 -14.87
N ILE A 10 10.10 -18.17 -15.52
CA ILE A 10 9.45 -16.84 -15.70
C ILE A 10 10.37 -15.73 -15.23
N GLU A 11 11.10 -15.10 -16.15
CA GLU A 11 12.06 -14.02 -15.91
C GLU A 11 11.57 -13.12 -14.77
N ARG A 12 12.05 -13.43 -13.56
CA ARG A 12 11.42 -12.93 -12.32
C ARG A 12 11.82 -11.48 -12.21
N ALA A 13 10.85 -10.60 -12.00
CA ALA A 13 11.10 -9.18 -11.80
C ALA A 13 11.77 -8.91 -10.43
N ARG A 14 13.07 -9.23 -10.33
CA ARG A 14 13.93 -9.07 -9.15
C ARG A 14 13.95 -7.62 -8.66
N LEU A 15 13.83 -6.67 -9.58
CA LEU A 15 13.74 -5.25 -9.23
C LEU A 15 12.50 -4.95 -8.38
N TYR A 16 11.34 -5.52 -8.72
CA TYR A 16 10.13 -5.32 -7.92
C TYR A 16 10.26 -5.93 -6.53
N ASP A 17 10.87 -7.12 -6.41
CA ASP A 17 11.18 -7.72 -5.12
C ASP A 17 12.18 -6.84 -4.33
N THR A 18 13.16 -6.22 -4.99
CA THR A 18 14.12 -5.30 -4.35
C THR A 18 13.46 -4.02 -3.81
N ILE A 19 12.71 -3.30 -4.66
CA ILE A 19 12.06 -2.04 -4.26
C ILE A 19 11.03 -2.31 -3.15
N ARG A 20 10.27 -3.40 -3.27
CA ARG A 20 9.36 -3.81 -2.21
C ARG A 20 10.10 -4.14 -0.90
N GLY A 21 11.22 -4.85 -0.97
CA GLY A 21 12.03 -5.16 0.21
C GLY A 21 12.52 -3.91 0.93
N LEU A 22 13.02 -2.94 0.16
CA LEU A 22 13.40 -1.62 0.69
C LEU A 22 12.22 -0.92 1.37
N SER A 23 11.05 -0.92 0.71
CA SER A 23 9.84 -0.31 1.24
C SER A 23 9.34 -1.01 2.52
N VAL A 24 9.47 -2.34 2.63
CA VAL A 24 9.17 -3.10 3.86
C VAL A 24 10.11 -2.71 5.00
N ILE A 25 11.41 -2.59 4.75
CA ILE A 25 12.36 -2.12 5.78
C ILE A 25 12.01 -0.71 6.23
N SER A 26 11.74 0.19 5.28
CA SER A 26 11.30 1.56 5.57
C SER A 26 10.03 1.61 6.42
N MET A 27 9.05 0.73 6.12
CA MET A 27 7.81 0.57 6.89
C MET A 27 8.07 0.13 8.33
N VAL A 28 8.92 -0.87 8.54
CA VAL A 28 9.29 -1.35 9.88
C VAL A 28 9.94 -0.22 10.70
N LEU A 29 10.87 0.53 10.09
CA LEU A 29 11.52 1.66 10.75
C LEU A 29 10.53 2.79 11.08
N PHE A 30 9.60 3.09 10.18
CA PHE A 30 8.57 4.09 10.40
C PHE A 30 7.67 3.73 11.58
N HIS A 31 7.19 2.48 11.64
CA HIS A 31 6.35 2.01 12.75
C HIS A 31 7.11 1.95 14.06
N PHE A 32 8.40 1.61 14.03
CA PHE A 32 9.22 1.64 15.23
C PHE A 32 9.35 3.06 15.80
N CYS A 33 9.60 4.06 14.95
CA CYS A 33 9.60 5.47 15.37
C CYS A 33 8.22 5.93 15.86
N TYR A 34 7.13 5.45 15.23
CA TYR A 34 5.77 5.72 15.68
C TYR A 34 5.52 5.17 17.09
N ASP A 35 5.87 3.90 17.33
CA ASP A 35 5.68 3.24 18.63
C ASP A 35 6.47 3.95 19.72
N LEU A 36 7.76 4.26 19.47
CA LEU A 36 8.58 5.00 20.43
C LEU A 36 7.99 6.37 20.77
N LYS A 37 7.50 7.12 19.77
CA LYS A 37 6.99 8.48 19.98
C LYS A 37 5.59 8.51 20.59
N TYR A 38 4.64 7.84 19.96
CA TYR A 38 3.22 7.99 20.25
C TYR A 38 2.71 6.99 21.28
N ILE A 39 3.34 5.81 21.39
CA ILE A 39 2.94 4.79 22.37
C ILE A 39 3.82 4.87 23.62
N MET A 40 5.14 4.99 23.45
CA MET A 40 6.09 5.03 24.59
C MET A 40 6.40 6.43 25.10
N GLY A 41 6.02 7.50 24.38
CA GLY A 41 6.22 8.89 24.81
C GLY A 41 7.67 9.38 24.71
N ILE A 42 8.54 8.69 23.98
CA ILE A 42 9.93 9.11 23.76
C ILE A 42 9.97 10.25 22.75
N ASP A 43 10.66 11.35 23.08
CA ASP A 43 10.75 12.48 22.17
C ASP A 43 11.63 12.15 20.95
N LEU A 44 11.02 12.27 19.77
CA LEU A 44 11.69 12.16 18.47
C LEU A 44 11.42 13.45 17.68
N PRO A 45 12.29 14.49 17.81
CA PRO A 45 12.08 15.81 17.22
C PRO A 45 11.97 15.80 15.69
N PHE A 46 12.59 14.82 15.03
CA PHE A 46 12.53 14.67 13.57
C PHE A 46 11.23 13.98 13.10
N PHE A 47 10.55 13.21 13.96
CA PHE A 47 9.38 12.41 13.60
C PHE A 47 8.08 13.20 13.78
N ARG A 48 7.92 14.27 12.99
CA ARG A 48 6.74 15.15 12.98
C ARG A 48 6.43 15.61 11.56
N PRO A 49 5.20 16.09 11.27
CA PRO A 49 4.90 16.73 9.99
C PRO A 49 5.90 17.87 9.69
N PRO A 50 6.36 18.03 8.43
CA PRO A 50 5.97 17.25 7.24
C PRO A 50 6.77 15.95 7.05
N THR A 51 7.90 15.77 7.73
CA THR A 51 8.81 14.63 7.54
C THR A 51 8.10 13.29 7.74
N GLN A 52 7.29 13.18 8.79
CA GLN A 52 6.50 12.00 9.09
C GLN A 52 5.55 11.64 7.94
N ASP A 53 4.85 12.64 7.38
CA ASP A 53 3.84 12.40 6.34
C ASP A 53 4.50 12.04 5.01
N VAL A 54 5.60 12.72 4.66
CA VAL A 54 6.39 12.39 3.46
C VAL A 54 6.92 10.97 3.57
N TRP A 55 7.50 10.58 4.71
CA TRP A 55 8.01 9.23 4.91
C TRP A 55 6.88 8.19 4.78
N ARG A 56 5.74 8.40 5.46
CA ARG A 56 4.56 7.53 5.34
C ARG A 56 4.07 7.40 3.89
N CYS A 57 4.02 8.50 3.14
CA CYS A 57 3.62 8.51 1.73
C CYS A 57 4.60 7.73 0.85
N THR A 58 5.91 7.92 1.03
CA THR A 58 6.91 7.18 0.23
C THR A 58 6.78 5.66 0.39
N ILE A 59 6.44 5.19 1.59
CA ILE A 59 6.21 3.77 1.87
C ILE A 59 4.92 3.31 1.18
N SER A 60 3.80 3.95 1.52
CA SER A 60 2.48 3.50 1.12
C SER A 60 2.24 3.60 -0.39
N TRP A 61 2.64 4.71 -1.01
CA TRP A 61 2.45 4.92 -2.44
C TRP A 61 3.29 3.93 -3.25
N THR A 62 4.51 3.63 -2.79
CA THR A 62 5.35 2.59 -3.39
C THR A 62 4.68 1.23 -3.32
N PHE A 63 4.12 0.85 -2.17
CA PHE A 63 3.42 -0.43 -2.05
C PHE A 63 2.21 -0.55 -2.96
N ILE A 64 1.38 0.49 -3.01
CA ILE A 64 0.13 0.49 -3.79
C ILE A 64 0.46 0.43 -5.28
N LEU A 65 1.39 1.27 -5.75
CA LEU A 65 1.81 1.30 -7.15
C LEU A 65 2.46 -0.03 -7.57
N LEU A 66 3.40 -0.57 -6.78
CA LEU A 66 4.03 -1.87 -7.06
C LEU A 66 3.03 -3.02 -7.00
N ALA A 67 2.07 -2.99 -6.08
CA ALA A 67 1.02 -4.01 -6.01
C ALA A 67 0.21 -4.05 -7.30
N GLY A 68 -0.13 -2.87 -7.86
CA GLY A 68 -0.76 -2.72 -9.17
C GLY A 68 0.10 -3.29 -10.30
N MET A 69 1.36 -2.89 -10.41
CA MET A 69 2.28 -3.42 -11.45
C MET A 69 2.35 -4.95 -11.41
N MET A 70 2.49 -5.51 -10.21
CA MET A 70 2.63 -6.94 -9.99
C MET A 70 1.34 -7.73 -10.15
N CYS A 71 0.19 -7.06 -10.27
CA CYS A 71 -1.09 -7.69 -10.58
C CYS A 71 -1.03 -8.42 -11.94
N ASN A 72 -0.26 -7.90 -12.90
CA ASN A 72 -0.05 -8.48 -14.24
C ASN A 72 0.73 -9.82 -14.27
N TYR A 73 1.38 -10.18 -13.17
CA TYR A 73 2.20 -11.39 -13.03
C TYR A 73 1.53 -12.46 -12.14
N SER A 74 0.36 -12.13 -11.59
CA SER A 74 -0.42 -13.03 -10.74
C SER A 74 -1.18 -14.04 -11.59
N ARG A 75 -1.26 -15.29 -11.13
CA ARG A 75 -2.05 -16.34 -11.78
C ARG A 75 -3.55 -16.21 -11.48
N ASN A 76 -3.90 -15.69 -10.30
CA ASN A 76 -5.29 -15.58 -9.86
C ASN A 76 -5.43 -14.40 -8.89
N ASN A 77 -5.88 -13.26 -9.43
CA ASN A 77 -6.05 -12.03 -8.66
C ASN A 77 -7.20 -12.10 -7.66
N LEU A 78 -8.24 -12.90 -7.92
CA LEU A 78 -9.34 -13.09 -6.97
C LEU A 78 -8.89 -13.83 -5.71
N LYS A 79 -8.14 -14.93 -5.87
CA LYS A 79 -7.56 -15.66 -4.74
C LYS A 79 -6.59 -14.79 -3.95
N ARG A 80 -5.79 -13.97 -4.64
CA ARG A 80 -4.86 -13.03 -4.02
C ARG A 80 -5.59 -11.94 -3.22
N SER A 81 -6.64 -11.36 -3.81
CA SER A 81 -7.49 -10.37 -3.16
C SER A 81 -8.17 -10.94 -1.93
N ALA A 82 -8.80 -12.12 -2.03
CA ALA A 82 -9.43 -12.80 -0.91
C ALA A 82 -8.46 -13.03 0.25
N LYS A 83 -7.21 -13.41 -0.04
CA LYS A 83 -6.16 -13.54 0.97
C LYS A 83 -5.86 -12.20 1.67
N TYR A 84 -5.71 -11.11 0.93
CA TYR A 84 -5.47 -9.80 1.54
C TYR A 84 -6.64 -9.32 2.37
N LEU A 85 -7.88 -9.46 1.87
CA LEU A 85 -9.07 -9.05 2.61
C LEU A 85 -9.28 -9.88 3.88
N ALA A 86 -9.00 -11.18 3.85
CA ALA A 86 -9.04 -12.03 5.03
C ALA A 86 -7.99 -11.61 6.08
N VAL A 87 -6.76 -11.27 5.64
CA VAL A 87 -5.73 -10.76 6.55
C VAL A 87 -6.08 -9.37 7.08
N ALA A 88 -6.66 -8.50 6.27
CA ALA A 88 -7.12 -7.18 6.72
C ALA A 88 -8.21 -7.30 7.79
N LEU A 89 -9.17 -8.22 7.60
CA LEU A 89 -10.19 -8.52 8.61
C LEU A 89 -9.56 -9.05 9.90
N LEU A 90 -8.59 -9.96 9.79
CA LEU A 90 -7.86 -10.47 10.95
C LEU A 90 -7.14 -9.34 11.70
N ILE A 91 -6.44 -8.44 10.99
CA ILE A 91 -5.76 -7.28 11.58
C ILE A 91 -6.77 -6.40 12.31
N PHE A 92 -7.91 -6.10 11.70
CA PHE A 92 -8.97 -5.32 12.34
C PHE A 92 -9.46 -5.97 13.64
N VAL A 93 -9.77 -7.27 13.62
CA VAL A 93 -10.22 -8.00 14.82
C VAL A 93 -9.15 -8.00 15.90
N VAL A 94 -7.91 -8.34 15.57
CA VAL A 94 -6.80 -8.42 16.53
C VAL A 94 -6.51 -7.05 17.15
N THR A 95 -6.44 -5.98 16.35
CA THR A 95 -6.18 -4.63 16.86
C THR A 95 -7.36 -4.08 17.68
N SER A 96 -8.60 -4.45 17.35
CA SER A 96 -9.78 -4.10 18.15
C SER A 96 -9.78 -4.77 19.52
N VAL A 97 -9.33 -6.02 19.61
CA VAL A 97 -9.27 -6.76 20.88
C VAL A 97 -8.05 -6.36 21.70
N ALA A 98 -6.89 -6.17 21.06
CA ALA A 98 -5.66 -5.79 21.76
C ALA A 98 -5.74 -4.37 22.34
N ALA A 99 -6.45 -3.45 21.67
CA ALA A 99 -6.74 -2.09 22.12
C ALA A 99 -5.51 -1.30 22.62
N VAL A 100 -4.33 -1.56 22.03
CA VAL A 100 -3.07 -0.86 22.34
C VAL A 100 -3.08 0.56 21.76
N ASP A 101 -3.71 0.74 20.59
CA ASP A 101 -3.94 2.02 19.92
C ASP A 101 -5.31 1.94 19.20
N THR A 102 -5.67 2.99 18.47
CA THR A 102 -6.83 3.05 17.59
C THR A 102 -6.87 1.83 16.65
N PRO A 103 -7.97 1.04 16.64
CA PRO A 103 -8.06 -0.16 15.81
C PRO A 103 -7.81 0.13 14.33
N ILE A 104 -7.15 -0.80 13.64
CA ILE A 104 -6.84 -0.62 12.21
C ILE A 104 -8.04 -1.04 11.37
N SER A 105 -8.82 -0.04 10.95
CA SER A 105 -9.96 -0.17 10.04
C SER A 105 -9.61 0.37 8.66
N PHE A 106 -9.77 -0.46 7.61
CA PHE A 106 -9.48 -0.09 6.22
C PHE A 106 -8.03 0.39 5.99
N GLY A 107 -7.05 -0.27 6.63
CA GLY A 107 -5.61 0.01 6.42
C GLY A 107 -5.05 -0.46 5.08
N ILE A 108 -3.74 -0.36 4.89
CA ILE A 108 -3.10 -0.59 3.58
C ILE A 108 -3.29 -2.02 3.03
N ILE A 109 -3.42 -3.04 3.89
CA ILE A 109 -3.71 -4.42 3.46
C ILE A 109 -5.14 -4.53 2.90
N TYR A 110 -6.10 -3.84 3.52
CA TYR A 110 -7.46 -3.72 2.98
C TYR A 110 -7.42 -3.02 1.62
N CYS A 111 -6.72 -1.87 1.52
CA CYS A 111 -6.55 -1.12 0.27
C CYS A 111 -6.05 -2.03 -0.86
N MET A 112 -4.96 -2.76 -0.62
CA MET A 112 -4.40 -3.67 -1.61
C MET A 112 -5.38 -4.79 -1.99
N GLY A 113 -6.11 -5.35 -1.02
CA GLY A 113 -7.14 -6.35 -1.26
C GLY A 113 -8.29 -5.84 -2.12
N ALA A 114 -8.84 -4.68 -1.77
CA ALA A 114 -9.96 -4.05 -2.46
C ALA A 114 -9.57 -3.56 -3.87
N CYS A 115 -8.39 -2.97 -4.04
CA CYS A 115 -7.87 -2.60 -5.36
C CYS A 115 -7.65 -3.84 -6.23
N THR A 116 -7.03 -4.89 -5.69
CA THR A 116 -6.82 -6.16 -6.44
C THR A 116 -8.16 -6.79 -6.83
N LEU A 117 -9.18 -6.72 -5.96
CA LEU A 117 -10.53 -7.21 -6.28
C LEU A 117 -11.13 -6.43 -7.45
N THR A 118 -11.07 -5.09 -7.36
CA THR A 118 -11.59 -4.18 -8.38
C THR A 118 -10.91 -4.43 -9.72
N THR A 119 -9.58 -4.54 -9.74
CA THR A 119 -8.83 -4.89 -10.95
C THR A 119 -9.21 -6.26 -11.51
N ALA A 120 -9.38 -7.28 -10.66
CA ALA A 120 -9.81 -8.61 -11.13
C ALA A 120 -11.22 -8.61 -11.75
N VAL A 121 -12.11 -7.74 -11.28
CA VAL A 121 -13.43 -7.53 -11.89
C VAL A 121 -13.29 -6.80 -13.23
N LEU A 122 -12.51 -5.72 -13.29
CA LEU A 122 -12.24 -4.99 -14.54
C LEU A 122 -11.58 -5.86 -15.62
N GLU A 123 -10.70 -6.78 -15.21
CA GLU A 123 -10.10 -7.77 -16.11
C GLU A 123 -11.15 -8.65 -16.80
N ARG A 124 -12.22 -9.04 -16.08
CA ARG A 124 -13.30 -9.86 -16.62
C ARG A 124 -14.19 -9.10 -17.59
N THR A 125 -14.32 -7.78 -17.42
CA THR A 125 -15.10 -6.93 -18.33
C THR A 125 -14.29 -6.43 -19.52
N GLY A 126 -13.01 -6.81 -19.64
CA GLY A 126 -12.12 -6.36 -20.71
C GLY A 126 -11.68 -4.89 -20.60
N VAL A 127 -11.95 -4.23 -19.48
CA VAL A 127 -11.62 -2.82 -19.27
C VAL A 127 -10.19 -2.70 -18.78
N ARG A 128 -9.34 -2.01 -19.54
CA ARG A 128 -7.94 -1.72 -19.17
C ARG A 128 -7.61 -0.25 -19.43
N PRO A 129 -6.68 0.36 -18.65
CA PRO A 129 -6.19 1.69 -18.93
C PRO A 129 -5.58 1.78 -20.34
N PRO A 130 -5.97 2.76 -21.18
CA PRO A 130 -5.49 2.87 -22.55
C PRO A 130 -4.07 3.44 -22.60
N GLY A 131 -3.08 2.55 -22.71
CA GLY A 131 -1.68 2.93 -22.91
C GLY A 131 -1.10 3.82 -21.80
N TRP A 132 0.01 4.52 -22.11
CA TRP A 132 0.67 5.42 -21.16
C TRP A 132 -0.19 6.65 -20.80
N MET A 133 -1.06 7.10 -21.71
CA MET A 133 -1.99 8.19 -21.43
C MET A 133 -2.96 7.82 -20.30
N GLY A 134 -3.54 6.61 -20.34
CA GLY A 134 -4.38 6.11 -19.25
C GLY A 134 -3.65 6.02 -17.91
N VAL A 135 -2.37 5.59 -17.93
CA VAL A 135 -1.51 5.55 -16.73
C VAL A 135 -1.31 6.94 -16.14
N VAL A 136 -0.97 7.93 -16.97
CA VAL A 136 -0.75 9.32 -16.53
C VAL A 136 -2.03 9.95 -16.01
N LEU A 137 -3.16 9.75 -16.69
CA LEU A 137 -4.46 10.28 -16.25
C LEU A 137 -4.89 9.71 -14.90
N LEU A 138 -4.69 8.40 -14.67
CA LEU A 138 -4.97 7.77 -13.37
C LEU A 138 -4.03 8.28 -12.27
N ALA A 139 -2.74 8.45 -12.57
CA ALA A 139 -1.80 9.05 -11.62
C ALA A 139 -2.19 10.51 -11.29
N ALA A 140 -2.60 11.30 -12.28
CA ALA A 140 -3.09 12.66 -12.07
C ALA A 140 -4.39 12.68 -11.24
N ALA A 141 -5.32 11.76 -11.51
CA ALA A 141 -6.56 11.61 -10.75
C ALA A 141 -6.28 11.28 -9.27
N PHE A 142 -5.29 10.42 -8.99
CA PHE A 142 -4.83 10.17 -7.62
C PHE A 142 -4.40 11.45 -6.93
N ILE A 143 -3.53 12.25 -7.57
CA ILE A 143 -3.01 13.50 -7.00
C ILE A 143 -4.13 14.51 -6.76
N VAL A 144 -5.04 14.68 -7.71
CA VAL A 144 -6.20 15.58 -7.61
C VAL A 144 -7.16 15.15 -6.48
N CYS A 145 -7.25 13.85 -6.19
CA CYS A 145 -8.14 13.32 -5.16
C CYS A 145 -7.43 13.02 -3.82
N LEU A 146 -6.19 13.47 -3.60
CA LEU A 146 -5.44 13.18 -2.36
C LEU A 146 -6.20 13.59 -1.10
N ASN A 147 -6.85 14.75 -1.13
CA ASN A 147 -7.60 15.31 0.00
C ASN A 147 -9.07 14.86 0.02
N LEU A 148 -9.42 13.80 -0.72
CA LEU A 148 -10.79 13.28 -0.79
C LEU A 148 -11.32 12.96 0.62
N GLN A 149 -10.47 12.43 1.50
CA GLN A 149 -10.86 12.07 2.86
C GLN A 149 -11.26 13.29 3.70
N GLU A 150 -10.77 14.48 3.35
CA GLU A 150 -11.08 15.76 4.00
C GLU A 150 -12.29 16.48 3.37
N GLY A 151 -12.94 15.86 2.37
CA GLY A 151 -14.04 16.52 1.65
C GLY A 151 -13.59 17.42 0.52
N ILE A 152 -12.35 17.27 0.02
CA ILE A 152 -11.77 18.19 -0.95
C ILE A 152 -11.23 17.42 -2.17
N ILE A 153 -11.54 17.90 -3.38
CA ILE A 153 -10.93 17.43 -4.62
C ILE A 153 -10.33 18.62 -5.35
N GLY A 154 -9.10 18.49 -5.85
CA GLY A 154 -8.38 19.54 -6.57
C GLY A 154 -7.07 19.92 -5.90
N LEU A 155 -6.36 20.87 -6.52
CA LEU A 155 -5.03 21.31 -6.08
C LEU A 155 -5.04 22.83 -5.86
N GLY A 156 -4.46 23.25 -4.74
CA GLY A 156 -4.30 24.66 -4.39
C GLY A 156 -5.62 25.43 -4.39
N ALA A 157 -5.62 26.63 -4.98
CA ALA A 157 -6.78 27.52 -5.02
C ALA A 157 -7.98 26.98 -5.81
N ASN A 158 -7.77 25.98 -6.68
CA ASN A 158 -8.82 25.38 -7.50
C ASN A 158 -9.50 24.17 -6.82
N ALA A 159 -9.25 23.97 -5.53
CA ALA A 159 -9.82 22.87 -4.78
C ALA A 159 -11.32 23.08 -4.52
N LEU A 160 -12.12 22.07 -4.85
CA LEU A 160 -13.57 22.03 -4.69
C LEU A 160 -13.93 21.25 -3.43
N ARG A 161 -14.85 21.78 -2.64
CA ARG A 161 -15.43 21.09 -1.49
C ARG A 161 -16.57 20.19 -1.94
N LEU A 162 -16.54 18.94 -1.50
CA LEU A 162 -17.59 17.97 -1.76
C LEU A 162 -18.79 18.17 -0.84
N PRO A 163 -19.99 17.71 -1.23
CA PRO A 163 -21.14 17.64 -0.36
C PRO A 163 -20.82 16.85 0.92
N ARG A 164 -21.42 17.24 2.05
CA ARG A 164 -21.17 16.57 3.35
C ARG A 164 -21.87 15.21 3.49
N ALA A 165 -22.96 14.98 2.75
CA ALA A 165 -23.79 13.79 2.90
C ALA A 165 -23.01 12.44 2.86
N PRO A 166 -22.01 12.24 1.98
CA PRO A 166 -21.20 11.01 1.99
C PRO A 166 -20.35 10.83 3.27
N TYR A 167 -19.95 11.92 3.92
CA TYR A 167 -19.13 11.93 5.14
C TYR A 167 -19.98 11.83 6.41
N GLU A 168 -21.29 12.01 6.32
CA GLU A 168 -22.22 11.74 7.42
C GLU A 168 -22.61 10.26 7.46
N ALA A 169 -22.60 9.61 6.30
CA ALA A 169 -22.82 8.19 6.12
C ALA A 169 -21.57 7.38 6.57
N GLY A 170 -21.43 7.12 7.87
CA GLY A 170 -20.26 6.41 8.43
C GLY A 170 -19.99 5.01 7.86
N TRP A 171 -20.90 4.42 7.10
CA TRP A 171 -20.68 3.17 6.37
C TRP A 171 -19.84 3.35 5.09
N LEU A 172 -19.60 4.58 4.62
CA LEU A 172 -18.76 4.87 3.43
C LEU A 172 -17.27 5.06 3.76
N SER A 173 -16.85 4.87 5.02
CA SER A 173 -15.44 4.95 5.40
C SER A 173 -14.57 3.94 4.65
N TRP A 174 -15.09 2.77 4.27
CA TRP A 174 -14.32 1.82 3.46
C TRP A 174 -13.98 2.35 2.05
N LEU A 175 -14.87 3.19 1.52
CA LEU A 175 -14.76 3.72 0.16
C LEU A 175 -13.83 4.94 0.09
N GLY A 176 -13.78 5.76 1.14
CA GLY A 176 -12.97 6.98 1.19
C GLY A 176 -13.67 8.18 1.81
N PHE A 177 -14.88 8.01 2.34
CA PHE A 177 -15.67 9.07 2.96
C PHE A 177 -15.80 8.77 4.46
N PRO A 178 -14.78 9.10 5.28
CA PRO A 178 -14.79 8.78 6.70
C PRO A 178 -15.93 9.49 7.42
N GLY A 179 -16.69 8.73 8.22
CA GLY A 179 -17.74 9.26 9.09
C GLY A 179 -17.21 10.20 10.19
N PRO A 180 -18.07 11.00 10.86
CA PRO A 180 -17.62 12.00 11.84
C PRO A 180 -16.98 11.41 13.10
N ARG A 181 -17.30 10.14 13.40
CA ARG A 181 -16.74 9.37 14.53
C ARG A 181 -15.76 8.28 14.07
N PHE A 182 -15.41 8.26 12.79
CA PHE A 182 -14.51 7.25 12.26
C PHE A 182 -13.07 7.59 12.64
N ALA A 183 -12.37 6.60 13.19
CA ALA A 183 -10.95 6.67 13.48
C ALA A 183 -10.31 5.33 13.13
N SER A 184 -9.07 5.37 12.64
CA SER A 184 -8.28 4.18 12.38
C SER A 184 -6.80 4.48 12.60
N GLY A 185 -6.07 3.56 13.23
CA GLY A 185 -4.61 3.68 13.38
C GLY A 185 -3.86 3.60 12.06
N ASP A 186 -4.49 3.04 11.02
CA ASP A 186 -4.01 3.05 9.64
C ASP A 186 -5.20 3.15 8.67
N TYR A 187 -5.25 4.23 7.86
CA TYR A 187 -6.40 4.50 6.99
C TYR A 187 -6.00 4.70 5.53
N TYR A 188 -6.23 3.63 4.75
CA TYR A 188 -6.05 3.59 3.29
C TYR A 188 -7.34 3.01 2.67
N PRO A 189 -8.41 3.82 2.58
CA PRO A 189 -9.66 3.41 1.93
C PRO A 189 -9.46 3.10 0.43
N LEU A 190 -10.52 2.65 -0.25
CA LEU A 190 -10.40 2.35 -1.69
C LEU A 190 -10.06 3.60 -2.53
N LEU A 191 -10.73 4.72 -2.30
CA LEU A 191 -10.46 6.00 -2.97
C LEU A 191 -9.64 6.92 -2.05
N PRO A 192 -8.63 7.63 -2.58
CA PRO A 192 -8.26 7.74 -3.99
C PRO A 192 -7.26 6.68 -4.48
N TYR A 193 -6.78 5.81 -3.59
CA TYR A 193 -5.64 4.92 -3.84
C TYR A 193 -5.84 3.92 -4.98
N LEU A 194 -7.10 3.58 -5.31
CA LEU A 194 -7.44 2.80 -6.50
C LEU A 194 -6.85 3.42 -7.77
N PHE A 195 -6.83 4.75 -7.90
CA PHE A 195 -6.26 5.41 -9.07
C PHE A 195 -4.74 5.15 -9.19
N LEU A 196 -4.01 5.23 -8.07
CA LEU A 196 -2.59 4.90 -8.03
C LEU A 196 -2.33 3.41 -8.30
N TYR A 197 -3.19 2.53 -7.78
CA TYR A 197 -3.08 1.11 -8.04
C TYR A 197 -3.32 0.80 -9.53
N LEU A 198 -4.37 1.37 -10.14
CA LEU A 198 -4.72 1.17 -11.53
C LEU A 198 -3.69 1.78 -12.49
N SER A 199 -3.07 2.91 -12.13
CA SER A 199 -1.94 3.47 -12.88
C SER A 199 -0.76 2.50 -12.86
N GLY A 200 -0.44 1.92 -11.69
CA GLY A 200 0.55 0.86 -11.55
C GLY A 200 0.20 -0.38 -12.37
N TRP A 201 -1.07 -0.80 -12.38
CA TRP A 201 -1.54 -1.93 -13.18
C TRP A 201 -1.35 -1.70 -14.68
N GLY A 202 -1.74 -0.53 -15.20
CA GLY A 202 -1.50 -0.15 -16.59
C GLY A 202 -0.02 -0.07 -16.94
N ALA A 203 0.80 0.53 -16.08
CA ALA A 203 2.25 0.63 -16.26
C ALA A 203 2.90 -0.77 -16.29
N GLY A 204 2.50 -1.65 -15.39
CA GLY A 204 2.98 -3.03 -15.34
C GLY A 204 2.64 -3.83 -16.60
N ALA A 205 1.49 -3.59 -17.22
CA ALA A 205 1.15 -4.21 -18.50
C ALA A 205 2.10 -3.75 -19.62
N LYS A 206 2.39 -2.44 -19.69
CA LYS A 206 3.35 -1.88 -20.68
C LYS A 206 4.77 -2.33 -20.47
N VAL A 207 5.21 -2.41 -19.21
CA VAL A 207 6.51 -2.97 -18.86
C VAL A 207 6.62 -4.44 -19.30
N LYS A 208 5.56 -5.24 -19.09
CA LYS A 208 5.53 -6.65 -19.48
C LYS A 208 5.58 -6.87 -21.01
N GLU A 209 5.03 -5.93 -21.80
CA GLU A 209 5.08 -5.96 -23.26
C GLU A 209 6.47 -5.59 -23.82
N SER A 210 7.32 -4.90 -23.05
CA SER A 210 8.60 -4.34 -23.49
C SER A 210 9.79 -5.30 -23.26
N LYS A 211 10.42 -5.76 -24.35
CA LYS A 211 11.62 -6.63 -24.31
C LYS A 211 12.84 -5.96 -23.67
N THR A 212 12.99 -4.63 -23.80
CA THR A 212 14.10 -3.89 -23.19
C THR A 212 13.97 -3.83 -21.66
N THR A 213 12.74 -3.93 -21.14
CA THR A 213 12.49 -3.83 -19.70
C THR A 213 12.79 -5.14 -18.95
N SER A 214 12.85 -6.28 -19.65
CA SER A 214 13.30 -7.57 -19.08
C SER A 214 14.68 -7.48 -18.42
N ALA A 215 15.64 -6.83 -19.10
CA ALA A 215 16.99 -6.67 -18.58
C ALA A 215 17.01 -5.86 -17.27
N VAL A 216 16.27 -4.75 -17.20
CA VAL A 216 16.18 -3.91 -16.00
C VAL A 216 15.46 -4.63 -14.86
N LEU A 217 14.42 -5.41 -15.16
CA LEU A 217 13.71 -6.19 -14.15
C LEU A 217 14.56 -7.33 -13.58
N SER A 218 15.58 -7.79 -14.31
CA SER A 218 16.55 -8.78 -13.84
C SER A 218 17.58 -8.22 -12.85
N CYS A 219 17.73 -6.89 -12.78
CA CYS A 219 18.56 -6.23 -11.78
C CYS A 219 17.92 -6.37 -10.39
N GLY A 220 18.71 -6.68 -9.37
CA GLY A 220 18.20 -6.82 -8.01
C GLY A 220 19.31 -6.91 -6.98
N ILE A 221 18.97 -6.52 -5.75
CA ILE A 221 19.88 -6.53 -4.60
C ILE A 221 19.46 -7.69 -3.71
N GLY A 222 20.26 -8.77 -3.70
CA GLY A 222 19.93 -10.06 -3.10
C GLY A 222 19.28 -9.99 -1.70
N PRO A 223 19.87 -9.28 -0.71
CA PRO A 223 19.29 -9.15 0.63
C PRO A 223 17.88 -8.51 0.63
N LEU A 224 17.67 -7.45 -0.15
CA LEU A 224 16.39 -6.77 -0.24
C LEU A 224 15.34 -7.65 -0.93
N GLU A 225 15.75 -8.44 -1.92
CA GLU A 225 14.85 -9.40 -2.57
C GLU A 225 14.32 -10.43 -1.57
N VAL A 226 15.13 -10.92 -0.63
CA VAL A 226 14.68 -11.91 0.37
C VAL A 226 13.50 -11.37 1.17
N VAL A 227 13.61 -10.11 1.63
CA VAL A 227 12.55 -9.40 2.34
C VAL A 227 11.33 -9.20 1.42
N GLY A 228 11.53 -8.69 0.21
CA GLY A 228 10.45 -8.37 -0.72
C GLY A 228 9.73 -9.58 -1.33
N ARG A 229 10.33 -10.78 -1.27
CA ARG A 229 9.69 -12.02 -1.73
C ARG A 229 8.60 -12.51 -0.78
N ARG A 230 8.66 -12.17 0.50
CA ARG A 230 7.70 -12.58 1.53
C ARG A 230 7.27 -11.39 2.40
N PRO A 231 6.67 -10.34 1.80
CA PRO A 231 6.37 -9.13 2.52
C PRO A 231 5.23 -9.34 3.52
N LEU A 232 4.19 -10.12 3.17
CA LEU A 232 2.95 -10.26 3.96
C LEU A 232 3.19 -10.84 5.37
N PRO A 233 3.99 -11.90 5.57
CA PRO A 233 4.36 -12.33 6.91
C PRO A 233 5.07 -11.24 7.72
N ILE A 234 5.97 -10.47 7.10
CA ILE A 234 6.68 -9.38 7.76
C ILE A 234 5.69 -8.27 8.16
N TYR A 235 4.76 -7.91 7.28
CA TYR A 235 3.69 -6.95 7.61
C TYR A 235 2.81 -7.39 8.78
N VAL A 236 2.54 -8.68 8.96
CA VAL A 236 1.72 -9.13 10.10
C VAL A 236 2.56 -9.18 11.38
N ALA A 237 3.83 -9.59 11.27
CA ALA A 237 4.69 -9.81 12.42
C ALA A 237 5.36 -8.53 12.97
N HIS A 238 5.57 -7.50 12.14
CA HIS A 238 6.33 -6.32 12.55
C HIS A 238 5.71 -5.63 13.77
N GLN A 239 4.42 -5.28 13.74
CA GLN A 239 3.82 -4.46 14.81
C GLN A 239 3.88 -5.14 16.19
N PRO A 240 3.49 -6.43 16.37
CA PRO A 240 3.66 -7.09 17.66
C PRO A 240 5.12 -7.13 18.15
N ILE A 241 6.08 -7.38 17.25
CA ILE A 241 7.50 -7.43 17.60
C ILE A 241 8.02 -6.03 17.97
N LEU A 242 7.63 -5.01 17.22
CA LEU A 242 8.05 -3.63 17.46
C LEU A 242 7.48 -3.09 18.77
N LEU A 243 6.23 -3.41 19.11
CA LEU A 243 5.65 -3.06 20.40
C LEU A 243 6.45 -3.65 21.57
N ILE A 244 6.83 -4.93 21.49
CA ILE A 244 7.65 -5.59 22.52
C ILE A 244 9.04 -4.93 22.62
N LEU A 245 9.67 -4.64 21.48
CA LEU A 245 10.99 -4.02 21.45
C LEU A 245 10.96 -2.59 21.98
N ALA A 246 9.95 -1.80 21.58
CA ALA A 246 9.76 -0.44 22.02
C ALA A 246 9.48 -0.37 23.52
N ASP A 247 8.64 -1.25 24.06
CA ASP A 247 8.41 -1.37 25.52
C ASP A 247 9.71 -1.72 26.25
N ALA A 248 10.50 -2.67 25.73
CA ALA A 248 11.77 -3.03 26.33
C ALA A 248 12.74 -1.84 26.39
N ILE A 249 12.83 -1.06 25.31
CA ILE A 249 13.71 0.12 25.25
C ILE A 249 13.20 1.23 26.18
N ALA A 250 11.89 1.49 26.20
CA ALA A 250 11.28 2.51 27.02
C ALA A 250 11.51 2.29 28.52
N ARG A 251 11.65 1.03 28.96
CA ARG A 251 12.00 0.70 30.35
C ARG A 251 13.43 1.10 30.75
N PHE A 252 14.33 1.35 29.79
CA PHE A 252 15.72 1.74 30.02
C PHE A 252 16.02 3.19 29.64
N ALA A 253 15.05 3.91 29.08
CA ALA A 253 15.15 5.32 28.71
C ALA A 253 14.64 6.22 29.84
#